data_AF-A0A061N509-F1
#
_entry.id   AF-A0A061N509-F1
#
_cell.length_a   1.000
_cell.length_b   1.000
_cell.length_c   1.000
_cell.angle_alpha   90.00
_cell.angle_beta   90.00
_cell.angle_gamma   90.00
#
_symmetry.space_group_name_H-M   'P 1'
#
loop_
_entity.id
_entity.type
_entity.pdbx_description
1 polymer ?
#
loop_
_entity_poly.entity_id
_entity_poly.type
_entity_poly.pdbx_seq_one_letter_code
_entity_poly.pdbx_strand_id
1 'polypeptide(L)'
;MTEIAFFFERYEIGEEAFWKMCTDAILDYQQEVNLDQERCEAFDLFGEDINIEQMTKRRLFGDGQLYFARVENPLLTARRRVECEPIS
;
A
#
# COMPACT_ATOMS: atom_id res chain seq x y z
N MET A 1 -0.51 -3.86 7.57
CA MET A 1 -1.77 -3.76 6.81
C MET A 1 -2.18 -5.11 6.21
N THR A 2 -1.26 -5.90 5.66
CA THR A 2 -1.56 -7.23 5.10
C THR A 2 -2.31 -8.17 6.03
N GLU A 3 -1.90 -8.30 7.30
CA GLU A 3 -2.63 -9.12 8.28
C GLU A 3 -4.08 -8.66 8.51
N ILE A 4 -4.33 -7.36 8.39
CA ILE A 4 -5.68 -6.78 8.51
C ILE A 4 -6.50 -7.11 7.26
N ALA A 5 -5.91 -7.03 6.07
CA ALA A 5 -6.56 -7.46 4.84
C ALA A 5 -7.00 -8.93 4.93
N PHE A 6 -6.10 -9.83 5.36
CA PHE A 6 -6.43 -11.25 5.58
C PHE A 6 -7.47 -11.48 6.68
N PHE A 7 -7.51 -10.62 7.70
CA PHE A 7 -8.57 -10.69 8.69
C PHE A 7 -9.92 -10.39 8.07
N PHE A 8 -10.01 -9.37 7.21
CA PHE A 8 -11.23 -8.94 6.55
C PHE A 8 -11.75 -9.90 5.50
N GLU A 9 -10.90 -10.77 4.92
CA GLU A 9 -11.36 -11.86 4.05
C GLU A 9 -12.35 -12.80 4.76
N ARG A 10 -12.20 -12.98 6.08
CA ARG A 10 -13.16 -13.76 6.88
C ARG A 10 -14.55 -13.13 6.96
N TYR A 11 -14.65 -11.86 6.57
CA TYR A 11 -15.88 -11.06 6.52
C TYR A 11 -16.24 -10.70 5.07
N GLU A 12 -15.80 -11.51 4.10
CA GLU A 12 -16.13 -11.37 2.68
C GLU A 12 -15.62 -10.09 2.01
N ILE A 13 -14.72 -9.36 2.68
CA ILE A 13 -13.99 -8.24 2.09
C ILE A 13 -12.66 -8.80 1.58
N GLY A 14 -12.60 -9.10 0.29
CA GLY A 14 -11.39 -9.58 -0.37
C GLY A 14 -10.26 -8.55 -0.33
N GLU A 15 -9.02 -9.02 -0.43
CA GLU A 15 -7.82 -8.16 -0.39
C GLU A 15 -7.88 -6.99 -1.38
N GLU A 16 -8.40 -7.20 -2.59
CA GLU A 16 -8.62 -6.15 -3.59
C GLU A 16 -9.54 -5.03 -3.08
N ALA A 17 -10.71 -5.38 -2.53
CA ALA A 17 -11.66 -4.41 -2.00
C ALA A 17 -11.07 -3.64 -0.82
N PHE A 18 -10.31 -4.34 0.04
CA PHE A 18 -9.61 -3.72 1.15
C PHE A 18 -8.58 -2.66 0.69
N TRP A 19 -7.76 -2.99 -0.31
CA TRP A 19 -6.77 -2.05 -0.83
C TRP A 19 -7.39 -0.91 -1.64
N LYS A 20 -8.53 -1.14 -2.29
CA LYS A 20 -9.34 -0.08 -2.90
C LYS A 20 -9.80 0.91 -1.83
N MET A 21 -10.41 0.44 -0.74
CA MET A 21 -10.84 1.31 0.38
C MET A 21 -9.68 2.12 0.97
N CYS A 22 -8.51 1.49 1.13
CA CYS A 22 -7.32 2.20 1.60
C CYS A 22 -6.87 3.28 0.62
N THR A 23 -6.91 2.99 -0.68
CA THR A 23 -6.56 3.94 -1.75
C THR A 23 -7.52 5.12 -1.76
N ASP A 24 -8.83 4.86 -1.75
CA ASP A 24 -9.87 5.89 -1.72
C ASP A 24 -9.66 6.80 -0.49
N ALA A 25 -9.46 6.23 0.70
CA ALA A 25 -9.22 7.01 1.92
C ALA A 25 -7.96 7.89 1.87
N ILE A 26 -6.90 7.42 1.22
CA ILE A 26 -5.66 8.22 1.03
C ILE A 26 -5.93 9.39 0.08
N LEU A 27 -6.58 9.13 -1.05
CA LEU A 27 -6.88 10.14 -2.06
C LEU A 27 -7.84 11.21 -1.53
N ASP A 28 -8.90 10.78 -0.84
CA ASP A 28 -9.86 11.67 -0.18
C ASP A 28 -9.13 12.59 0.81
N TYR A 29 -8.26 12.03 1.66
CA TYR A 29 -7.47 12.82 2.60
C TYR A 29 -6.56 13.83 1.89
N GLN A 30 -5.84 13.40 0.85
CA GLN A 30 -4.97 14.28 0.07
C GLN A 30 -5.76 15.45 -0.54
N GLN A 31 -6.99 15.19 -1.00
CA GLN A 31 -7.86 16.19 -1.58
C GLN A 31 -8.46 17.14 -0.53
N GLU A 32 -8.95 16.61 0.60
CA GLU A 32 -9.54 17.39 1.69
C GLU A 32 -8.57 18.43 2.26
N VAL A 33 -7.30 18.04 2.44
CA VAL A 33 -6.28 18.93 3.03
C VAL A 33 -5.52 19.76 1.99
N ASN A 34 -5.85 19.60 0.69
CA ASN A 34 -5.09 20.13 -0.43
C ASN A 34 -3.59 19.83 -0.26
N LEU A 35 -3.26 18.56 -0.04
CA LEU A 35 -1.90 18.15 0.23
C LEU A 35 -1.01 18.52 -0.95
N ASP A 36 0.08 19.21 -0.63
CA ASP A 36 1.01 19.71 -1.63
C ASP A 36 1.60 18.58 -2.48
N GLN A 37 1.59 18.78 -3.80
CA GLN A 37 2.01 17.76 -4.76
C GLN A 37 3.49 17.39 -4.60
N GLU A 38 4.36 18.35 -4.29
CA GLU A 38 5.78 18.09 -4.05
C GLU A 38 5.98 17.15 -2.85
N ARG A 39 5.15 17.30 -1.81
CA ARG A 39 5.15 16.36 -0.66
C ARG A 39 4.65 14.98 -1.03
N CYS A 40 3.61 14.89 -1.85
CA CYS A 40 3.09 13.60 -2.35
C CYS A 40 4.15 12.87 -3.19
N GLU A 41 4.92 13.60 -4.00
CA GLU A 41 5.99 13.03 -4.82
C GLU A 41 7.21 12.65 -3.99
N ALA A 42 7.58 13.44 -2.98
CA ALA A 42 8.67 13.14 -2.07
C ALA A 42 8.40 11.87 -1.23
N PHE A 43 7.13 11.58 -0.94
CA PHE A 43 6.67 10.42 -0.18
C PHE A 43 5.61 9.64 -0.97
N ASP A 44 6.00 9.14 -2.14
CA ASP A 44 5.10 8.43 -3.05
C ASP A 44 4.56 7.13 -2.46
N LEU A 45 3.32 7.17 -1.96
CA LEU A 45 2.59 6.00 -1.45
C LEU A 45 2.16 5.03 -2.57
N PHE A 46 2.16 5.47 -3.82
CA PHE A 46 1.73 4.72 -4.99
C PHE A 46 2.91 4.34 -5.90
N GLY A 47 4.14 4.33 -5.38
CA GLY A 47 5.32 3.88 -6.13
C GLY A 47 5.20 2.41 -6.56
N GLU A 48 5.96 2.02 -7.59
CA GLU A 48 5.86 0.68 -8.23
C GLU A 48 6.06 -0.48 -7.25
N ASP A 49 7.05 -0.36 -6.36
CA ASP A 49 7.38 -1.38 -5.40
C ASP A 49 7.56 -0.79 -4.00
N ILE A 50 7.32 -1.64 -3.00
CA ILE A 50 7.62 -1.35 -1.60
C ILE A 50 8.75 -2.25 -1.11
N ASN A 51 9.54 -1.72 -0.16
CA ASN A 51 10.58 -2.47 0.53
C ASN A 51 10.04 -2.97 1.88
N ILE A 52 9.97 -4.28 2.04
CA ILE A 52 9.55 -4.93 3.29
C ILE A 52 10.79 -5.45 4.01
N GLU A 53 11.01 -4.97 5.24
CA GLU A 53 12.08 -5.48 6.10
C GLU A 53 11.83 -6.96 6.42
N GLN A 54 12.84 -7.79 6.18
CA GLN A 54 12.77 -9.23 6.42
C GLN A 54 13.17 -9.53 7.87
N MET A 55 12.26 -9.30 8.80
CA MET A 55 12.48 -9.47 10.25
C MET A 55 13.02 -10.86 10.62
N THR A 56 12.56 -11.92 9.94
CA THR A 56 13.05 -13.28 10.14
C THR A 56 14.54 -13.41 9.80
N LYS A 57 15.00 -12.84 8.67
CA LYS A 57 16.42 -12.86 8.30
C LYS A 57 17.26 -12.07 9.28
N ARG A 58 16.76 -10.91 9.72
CA ARG A 58 17.42 -10.09 10.74
C ARG A 58 17.64 -10.87 12.04
N ARG A 59 16.64 -11.61 12.52
CA ARG A 59 16.77 -12.48 13.71
C ARG A 59 17.78 -13.62 13.52
N LEU A 60 17.90 -14.15 12.31
CA LEU A 60 18.77 -15.30 12.01
C LEU A 60 20.24 -14.89 11.78
N PHE A 61 20.47 -13.74 11.14
CA PHE A 61 21.80 -13.33 10.68
C PHE A 61 22.33 -12.07 11.38
N GLY A 62 21.56 -11.47 12.28
CA GLY A 62 21.90 -10.26 13.02
C GLY A 62 21.75 -8.97 12.21
N ASP A 63 22.15 -7.85 12.82
CA ASP A 63 21.88 -6.49 12.34
C ASP A 63 23.03 -5.89 11.49
N GLY A 64 24.04 -6.71 11.13
CA GLY A 64 25.22 -6.25 10.38
C GLY A 64 24.94 -5.80 8.94
N GLN A 65 23.76 -6.13 8.42
CA GLN A 65 23.23 -5.63 7.14
C GLN A 65 21.71 -5.57 7.21
N LEU A 66 21.11 -4.67 6.45
CA LEU A 66 19.66 -4.57 6.34
C LEU A 66 19.14 -5.59 5.32
N TYR A 67 18.09 -6.32 5.69
CA TYR A 67 17.43 -7.29 4.82
C TYR A 67 16.09 -6.74 4.35
N PHE A 68 15.96 -6.48 3.06
CA PHE A 68 14.70 -6.06 2.44
C PHE A 68 14.28 -7.02 1.33
N ALA A 69 12.98 -7.24 1.22
CA ALA A 69 12.35 -7.78 0.02
C ALA A 69 11.66 -6.65 -0.72
N ARG A 70 11.84 -6.59 -2.03
CA ARG A 70 11.10 -5.71 -2.92
C ARG A 70 9.87 -6.46 -3.42
N VAL A 71 8.69 -5.90 -3.22
CA VAL A 71 7.41 -6.49 -3.63
C VAL A 71 6.54 -5.43 -4.29
N GLU A 72 5.64 -5.85 -5.16
CA GLU A 72 4.68 -4.95 -5.81
C GLU A 72 3.83 -4.21 -4.77
N ASN A 73 3.58 -2.92 -5.01
CA ASN A 73 2.78 -2.11 -4.13
C ASN A 73 1.28 -2.33 -4.35
N PRO A 74 0.53 -2.91 -3.38
CA PRO A 74 -0.89 -3.15 -3.55
C PRO A 74 -1.72 -1.87 -3.70
N LEU A 75 -1.24 -0.73 -3.17
CA LEU A 75 -1.90 0.57 -3.35
C LEU A 75 -1.84 1.04 -4.80
N LEU A 76 -0.71 0.85 -5.49
CA LEU A 76 -0.60 1.20 -6.90
C LEU A 76 -1.51 0.30 -7.75
N THR A 77 -1.51 -1.01 -7.47
CA THR A 77 -2.38 -1.96 -8.17
C THR A 77 -3.85 -1.58 -7.98
N ALA A 78 -4.27 -1.22 -6.77
CA ALA A 78 -5.63 -0.76 -6.47
C ALA A 78 -5.96 0.57 -7.17
N ARG A 79 -5.07 1.56 -7.11
CA ARG A 79 -5.24 2.86 -7.78
C ARG A 79 -5.46 2.72 -9.28
N ARG A 80 -4.65 1.88 -9.95
CA ARG A 80 -4.80 1.60 -11.39
C ARG A 80 -6.18 1.03 -11.73
N ARG A 81 -6.81 0.29 -10.81
CA ARG A 81 -8.15 -0.28 -10.99
C ARG A 81 -9.23 0.77 -10.80
N VAL A 82 -9.11 1.64 -9.78
CA VAL A 82 -10.01 2.79 -9.58
C VAL A 82 -10.02 3.71 -10.81
N GLU A 83 -8.85 4.01 -11.38
CA GLU A 83 -8.73 4.83 -12.58
C GLU A 83 -9.36 4.18 -13.85
N CYS A 84 -9.55 2.85 -13.85
CA CYS A 84 -10.16 2.10 -14.96
C CYS A 84 -11.66 1.82 -14.78
N GLU A 85 -12.28 2.13 -13.63
CA GLU A 85 -13.72 1.95 -13.44
C GLU A 85 -14.49 3.09 -14.14
N PRO A 86 -15.34 2.80 -15.14
CA PRO A 86 -16.14 3.82 -15.81
C PRO A 86 -17.18 4.39 -14.85
N ILE A 87 -17.30 5.72 -14.86
CA ILE A 87 -18.37 6.47 -14.17
C ILE A 87 -19.72 5.93 -14.70
N SER A 88 -20.44 5.18 -13.86
CA SER A 88 -21.83 4.76 -14.13
C SER A 88 -22.82 5.88 -13.81
#